data_AF-A0A4Y2ITT2-F1
#
_entry.id   AF-A0A4Y2ITT2-F1
#
_cell.length_a   1.000
_cell.length_b   1.000
_cell.length_c   1.000
_cell.angle_alpha   90.00
_cell.angle_beta   90.00
_cell.angle_gamma   90.00
#
_symmetry.space_group_name_H-M   'P 1'
#
loop_
_entity.id
_entity.type
_entity.pdbx_description
1 polymer ?
#
loop_
_entity_poly.entity_id
_entity_poly.type
_entity_poly.pdbx_seq_one_letter_code
_entity_poly.pdbx_strand_id
1 'polypeptide(L)'
;MGAKTNRPFSALRKESNTKESNVENYFDHFFIVKRVSENKETFHSIFPFLVQQAVVSTLGEVTSVRKLRSCDLLIGVKSRKQAQEIIKLKALATIPITVSAHTSLNSSKGVITCADLFNVSVEDIANELKGEGVTHVRRIFIRRDGQLLPTKHLILTFQTPILPDSVKAGYMKLAVRPFIPNTLRCFKCQRFGHSQTNCRGTLTCARCAEKGHMSQQCTEQEKCVNCSGDHTSFSRSCPRWKQEKEKMAVKTKEQISYLEAKRKLLTQTPISGLSYSFALQKSFCANCSCTACVQNAAKIHPL
;
A
#
# COMPACT_ATOMS: atom_id res chain seq x y z
N MET A 1 38.55 58.37 -30.04
CA MET A 1 37.41 58.20 -30.97
C MET A 1 37.39 56.76 -31.46
N GLY A 2 36.28 56.05 -31.24
CA GLY A 2 36.07 54.67 -31.69
C GLY A 2 34.61 54.29 -31.39
N ALA A 3 33.84 54.05 -32.45
CA ALA A 3 32.38 54.08 -32.45
C ALA A 3 31.71 52.87 -31.80
N LYS A 4 30.50 53.11 -31.24
CA LYS A 4 29.54 52.09 -30.81
C LYS A 4 29.12 51.24 -32.00
N THR A 5 29.16 49.91 -31.86
CA THR A 5 28.40 49.01 -32.74
C THR A 5 27.35 48.27 -31.92
N ASN A 6 26.09 48.69 -32.05
CA ASN A 6 24.93 47.85 -31.79
C ASN A 6 24.97 46.67 -32.76
N ARG A 7 25.00 45.43 -32.26
CA ARG A 7 24.59 44.25 -33.04
C ARG A 7 23.39 43.62 -32.35
N PRO A 8 22.30 43.34 -33.09
CA PRO A 8 21.10 42.74 -32.51
C PRO A 8 21.39 41.29 -32.15
N PHE A 9 20.98 40.88 -30.95
CA PHE A 9 20.93 39.47 -30.55
C PHE A 9 19.88 38.78 -31.44
N SER A 10 20.34 38.12 -32.49
CA SER A 10 19.49 37.29 -33.35
C SER A 10 18.88 36.17 -32.51
N ALA A 11 17.57 36.25 -32.33
CA ALA A 11 16.73 35.21 -31.76
C ALA A 11 16.80 33.94 -32.62
N LEU A 12 17.65 32.99 -32.22
CA LEU A 12 17.50 31.60 -32.62
C LEU A 12 16.46 30.97 -31.70
N ARG A 13 15.19 31.10 -32.13
CA ARG A 13 14.08 30.30 -31.63
C ARG A 13 14.34 28.85 -32.02
N LYS A 14 15.09 28.12 -31.18
CA LYS A 14 15.01 26.66 -31.18
C LYS A 14 13.63 26.33 -30.62
N GLU A 15 12.69 26.04 -31.52
CA GLU A 15 11.47 25.34 -31.17
C GLU A 15 11.87 24.01 -30.52
N SER A 16 11.86 23.97 -29.19
CA SER A 16 12.00 22.74 -28.43
C SER A 16 10.70 21.96 -28.57
N ASN A 17 10.60 21.26 -29.69
CA ASN A 17 9.59 20.26 -29.96
C ASN A 17 9.91 19.01 -29.11
N THR A 18 9.66 19.09 -27.80
CA THR A 18 9.81 17.97 -26.84
C THR A 18 8.85 18.13 -25.67
N LYS A 19 7.55 18.11 -25.93
CA LYS A 19 6.51 18.00 -24.87
C LYS A 19 5.54 16.82 -25.05
N GLU A 20 5.78 15.92 -26.00
CA GLU A 20 4.90 14.75 -26.23
C GLU A 20 5.43 13.41 -25.68
N SER A 21 6.69 13.31 -25.24
CA SER A 21 7.34 11.99 -25.16
C SER A 21 7.42 11.27 -23.79
N ASN A 22 6.70 11.70 -22.74
CA ASN A 22 6.73 10.96 -21.44
C ASN A 22 5.37 10.46 -20.93
N VAL A 23 4.25 11.08 -21.30
CA VAL A 23 2.93 10.61 -20.86
C VAL A 23 2.53 9.33 -21.61
N GLU A 24 3.03 9.14 -22.83
CA GLU A 24 2.74 7.95 -23.65
C GLU A 24 3.31 6.65 -23.11
N ASN A 25 4.23 6.67 -22.14
CA ASN A 25 4.87 5.45 -21.64
C ASN A 25 4.09 4.75 -20.51
N TYR A 26 3.04 5.38 -19.98
CA TYR A 26 2.32 4.84 -18.84
C TYR A 26 1.09 4.05 -19.29
N PHE A 27 0.94 2.84 -18.76
CA PHE A 27 -0.24 2.00 -18.95
C PHE A 27 -0.63 1.32 -17.64
N ASP A 28 -1.91 1.01 -17.50
CA ASP A 28 -2.43 0.27 -16.35
C ASP A 28 -1.90 -1.17 -16.34
N HIS A 29 -1.37 -1.60 -15.20
CA HIS A 29 -0.79 -2.94 -15.05
C HIS A 29 -1.77 -3.94 -14.46
N PHE A 30 -2.73 -3.49 -13.65
CA PHE A 30 -3.67 -4.30 -12.91
C PHE A 30 -5.11 -3.98 -13.31
N PHE A 31 -5.86 -5.01 -13.65
CA PHE A 31 -7.25 -4.92 -14.09
C PHE A 31 -8.16 -5.82 -13.26
N ILE A 32 -9.34 -5.32 -12.93
CA ILE A 32 -10.42 -6.09 -12.31
C ILE A 32 -11.35 -6.55 -13.42
N VAL A 33 -11.55 -7.86 -13.49
CA VAL A 33 -12.51 -8.50 -14.38
C VAL A 33 -13.68 -8.99 -13.54
N LYS A 34 -14.86 -8.47 -13.83
CA LYS A 34 -16.13 -8.84 -13.18
C LYS A 34 -16.99 -9.61 -14.16
N ARG A 35 -17.60 -10.69 -13.69
CA ARG A 35 -18.58 -11.44 -14.48
C ARG A 35 -19.88 -10.65 -14.58
N VAL A 36 -20.46 -10.60 -15.77
CA VAL A 36 -21.81 -10.09 -15.99
C VAL A 36 -22.76 -11.28 -15.98
N SER A 37 -23.81 -11.21 -15.17
CA SER A 37 -24.79 -12.30 -15.05
C SER A 37 -26.09 -11.72 -14.51
N GLU A 38 -27.21 -12.22 -15.02
CA GLU A 38 -28.54 -11.84 -14.52
C GLU A 38 -28.72 -12.20 -13.04
N ASN A 39 -28.23 -13.39 -12.65
CA ASN A 39 -28.27 -13.87 -11.27
C ASN A 39 -27.13 -13.37 -10.36
N LYS A 40 -26.37 -12.33 -10.77
CA LYS A 40 -25.20 -11.80 -10.04
C LYS A 40 -24.14 -12.86 -9.72
N GLU A 41 -24.00 -13.87 -10.58
CA GLU A 41 -22.98 -14.90 -10.43
C GLU A 41 -21.56 -14.31 -10.57
N THR A 42 -20.61 -14.91 -9.86
CA THR A 42 -19.20 -14.50 -9.86
C THR A 42 -18.33 -15.63 -10.42
N PHE A 43 -17.01 -15.45 -10.42
CA PHE A 43 -16.07 -16.52 -10.77
C PHE A 43 -15.92 -17.59 -9.67
N HIS A 44 -16.73 -17.54 -8.60
CA HIS A 44 -16.76 -18.59 -7.60
C HIS A 44 -17.28 -19.92 -8.15
N SER A 45 -18.30 -19.88 -9.01
CA SER A 45 -18.93 -21.05 -9.63
C SER A 45 -18.24 -21.54 -10.90
N ILE A 46 -17.18 -20.86 -11.33
CA ILE A 46 -16.46 -21.19 -12.56
C ILE A 46 -15.21 -22.01 -12.22
N PHE A 47 -14.96 -23.03 -13.04
CA PHE A 47 -13.79 -23.88 -12.87
C PHE A 47 -12.49 -23.08 -13.10
N PRO A 48 -11.53 -23.09 -12.15
CA PRO A 48 -10.33 -22.23 -12.24
C PRO A 48 -9.48 -22.46 -13.50
N PHE A 49 -9.38 -23.70 -13.97
CA PHE A 49 -8.56 -24.02 -15.14
C PHE A 49 -9.17 -23.49 -16.45
N LEU A 50 -10.50 -23.41 -16.55
CA LEU A 50 -11.17 -22.77 -17.70
C LEU A 50 -10.84 -21.29 -17.76
N VAL A 51 -10.85 -20.61 -16.60
CA VAL A 51 -10.46 -19.20 -16.51
C VAL A 51 -9.01 -19.02 -16.94
N GLN A 52 -8.10 -19.87 -16.44
CA GLN A 52 -6.69 -19.80 -16.80
C GLN A 52 -6.48 -19.98 -18.31
N GLN A 53 -7.09 -21.00 -18.92
CA GLN A 53 -7.00 -21.24 -20.36
C GLN A 53 -7.58 -20.09 -21.17
N ALA A 54 -8.74 -19.54 -20.77
CA ALA A 54 -9.35 -18.40 -21.45
C ALA A 54 -8.49 -17.13 -21.37
N VAL A 55 -7.81 -16.89 -20.25
CA VAL A 55 -6.89 -15.75 -20.10
C VAL A 55 -5.65 -15.96 -20.98
N VAL A 56 -5.06 -17.15 -20.97
CA VAL A 56 -3.87 -17.45 -21.77
C VAL A 56 -4.18 -17.41 -23.26
N SER A 57 -5.34 -17.89 -23.71
CA SER A 57 -5.72 -17.86 -25.13
C SER A 57 -6.01 -16.45 -25.64
N THR A 58 -6.51 -15.55 -24.78
CA THR A 58 -6.88 -14.18 -25.16
C THR A 58 -5.73 -13.17 -25.00
N LEU A 59 -4.95 -13.26 -23.93
CA LEU A 59 -3.92 -12.28 -23.56
C LEU A 59 -2.50 -12.84 -23.58
N GLY A 60 -2.35 -14.15 -23.79
CA GLY A 60 -1.07 -14.83 -23.64
C GLY A 60 -0.62 -14.95 -22.18
N GLU A 61 0.70 -15.01 -21.97
CA GLU A 61 1.27 -15.10 -20.64
C GLU A 61 1.17 -13.75 -19.89
N VAL A 62 0.44 -13.75 -18.79
CA VAL A 62 0.21 -12.57 -17.93
C VAL A 62 1.04 -12.66 -16.64
N THR A 63 1.28 -11.53 -15.97
CA THR A 63 2.08 -11.47 -14.73
C THR A 63 1.42 -12.24 -13.59
N SER A 64 0.10 -12.12 -13.44
CA SER A 64 -0.63 -12.83 -12.39
C SER A 64 -2.11 -12.88 -12.70
N VAL A 65 -2.76 -13.97 -12.27
CA VAL A 65 -4.22 -14.09 -12.22
C VAL A 65 -4.59 -14.48 -10.79
N ARG A 66 -5.39 -13.67 -10.10
CA ARG A 66 -5.77 -13.90 -8.71
C ARG A 66 -7.25 -13.64 -8.50
N LYS A 67 -7.92 -14.50 -7.74
CA LYS A 67 -9.31 -14.27 -7.29
C LYS A 67 -9.33 -13.35 -6.08
N LEU A 68 -10.13 -12.27 -6.14
CA LEU A 68 -10.36 -11.35 -5.04
C LEU A 68 -11.38 -11.91 -4.04
N ARG A 69 -11.48 -11.30 -2.86
CA ARG A 69 -12.51 -11.65 -1.87
C ARG A 69 -13.93 -11.37 -2.34
N SER A 70 -14.11 -10.45 -3.30
CA SER A 70 -15.39 -10.22 -3.98
C SER A 70 -15.76 -11.35 -4.95
N CYS A 71 -14.88 -12.34 -5.14
CA CYS A 71 -14.97 -13.38 -6.17
C CYS A 71 -14.81 -12.87 -7.62
N ASP A 72 -14.36 -11.62 -7.79
CA ASP A 72 -13.88 -11.08 -9.07
C ASP A 72 -12.43 -11.54 -9.34
N LEU A 73 -11.96 -11.37 -10.58
CA LEU A 73 -10.58 -11.66 -10.95
C LEU A 73 -9.75 -10.38 -11.01
N LEU A 74 -8.54 -10.45 -10.49
CA LEU A 74 -7.48 -9.47 -10.65
C LEU A 74 -6.44 -10.04 -11.61
N ILE A 75 -6.26 -9.39 -12.75
CA ILE A 75 -5.28 -9.76 -13.77
C ILE A 75 -4.19 -8.70 -13.82
N GLY A 76 -2.93 -9.13 -13.70
CA GLY A 76 -1.76 -8.29 -13.89
C GLY A 76 -1.16 -8.56 -15.27
N VAL A 77 -1.01 -7.54 -16.10
CA VAL A 77 -0.43 -7.63 -17.46
C VAL A 77 1.04 -7.24 -17.47
N LYS A 78 1.79 -7.67 -18.49
CA LYS A 78 3.22 -7.36 -18.67
C LYS A 78 3.47 -6.22 -19.65
N SER A 79 2.57 -6.04 -20.64
CA SER A 79 2.79 -5.12 -21.76
C SER A 79 1.62 -4.17 -22.00
N ARG A 80 1.93 -3.02 -22.63
CA ARG A 80 0.92 -2.06 -23.08
C ARG A 80 -0.08 -2.66 -24.07
N LYS A 81 0.36 -3.56 -24.95
CA LYS A 81 -0.50 -4.25 -25.92
C LYS A 81 -1.58 -5.06 -25.19
N GLN A 82 -1.17 -5.87 -24.21
CA GLN A 82 -2.10 -6.62 -23.35
C GLN A 82 -3.05 -5.69 -22.60
N ALA A 83 -2.57 -4.54 -22.09
CA ALA A 83 -3.41 -3.56 -21.40
C ALA A 83 -4.48 -2.95 -22.32
N GLN A 84 -4.15 -2.68 -23.59
CA GLN A 84 -5.09 -2.17 -24.58
C GLN A 84 -6.10 -3.22 -25.04
N GLU A 85 -5.70 -4.49 -25.08
CA GLU A 85 -6.56 -5.63 -25.42
C GLU A 85 -7.54 -5.95 -24.29
N ILE A 86 -7.06 -6.09 -23.05
CA ILE A 86 -7.88 -6.51 -21.91
C ILE A 86 -9.03 -5.54 -21.64
N ILE A 87 -8.82 -4.22 -21.79
CA ILE A 87 -9.86 -3.21 -21.59
C ILE A 87 -11.01 -3.38 -22.61
N LYS A 88 -10.72 -3.88 -23.80
CA LYS A 88 -11.72 -4.06 -24.87
C LYS A 88 -12.48 -5.38 -24.74
N LEU A 89 -12.04 -6.30 -23.88
CA LEU A 89 -12.68 -7.60 -23.70
C LEU A 89 -14.07 -7.45 -23.09
N LYS A 90 -15.05 -8.06 -23.76
CA LYS A 90 -16.44 -8.16 -23.29
C LYS A 90 -16.82 -9.57 -22.84
N ALA A 91 -16.00 -10.57 -23.20
CA ALA A 91 -16.19 -11.96 -22.81
C ALA A 91 -14.83 -12.63 -22.60
N LEU A 92 -14.79 -13.59 -21.69
CA LEU A 92 -13.70 -14.57 -21.55
C LEU A 92 -14.27 -15.93 -21.92
N ALA A 93 -13.85 -16.46 -23.07
CA ALA A 93 -14.51 -17.59 -23.73
C ALA A 93 -16.02 -17.31 -23.90
N THR A 94 -16.89 -18.12 -23.29
CA THR A 94 -18.36 -17.95 -23.33
C THR A 94 -18.90 -17.07 -22.20
N ILE A 95 -18.06 -16.62 -21.28
CA ILE A 95 -18.49 -15.91 -20.06
C ILE A 95 -18.47 -14.40 -20.33
N PRO A 96 -19.62 -13.70 -20.28
CA PRO A 96 -19.65 -12.25 -20.43
C PRO A 96 -19.04 -11.55 -19.20
N ILE A 97 -18.24 -10.53 -19.46
CA ILE A 97 -17.44 -9.83 -18.45
C ILE A 97 -17.43 -8.31 -18.66
N THR A 98 -17.07 -7.60 -17.60
CA THR A 98 -16.67 -6.19 -17.64
C THR A 98 -15.26 -6.06 -17.07
N VAL A 99 -14.46 -5.20 -17.69
CA VAL A 99 -13.08 -4.95 -17.29
C VAL A 99 -12.94 -3.50 -16.84
N SER A 100 -12.21 -3.28 -15.76
CA SER A 100 -11.87 -1.94 -15.26
C SER A 100 -10.46 -1.91 -14.71
N ALA A 101 -9.75 -0.80 -14.87
CA ALA A 101 -8.44 -0.61 -14.24
C ALA A 101 -8.55 -0.61 -12.71
N HIS A 102 -7.59 -1.22 -12.03
CA HIS A 102 -7.59 -1.25 -10.57
C HIS A 102 -7.15 0.09 -9.98
N THR A 103 -8.08 0.80 -9.34
CA THR A 103 -7.91 2.18 -8.85
C THR A 103 -6.69 2.40 -7.95
N SER A 104 -6.38 1.48 -7.04
CA SER A 104 -5.27 1.67 -6.09
C SER A 104 -3.97 0.91 -6.40
N LEU A 105 -3.98 -0.06 -7.31
CA LEU A 105 -2.80 -0.89 -7.59
C LEU A 105 -1.99 -0.33 -8.76
N ASN A 106 -2.63 0.43 -9.65
CA ASN A 106 -1.97 1.16 -10.74
C ASN A 106 -1.40 2.51 -10.30
N SER A 107 -1.42 2.83 -9.01
CA SER A 107 -0.87 4.08 -8.49
C SER A 107 0.05 3.83 -7.32
N SER A 108 1.07 4.68 -7.21
CA SER A 108 2.02 4.70 -6.10
C SER A 108 2.03 6.08 -5.46
N LYS A 109 2.42 6.15 -4.19
CA LYS A 109 2.46 7.40 -3.43
C LYS A 109 3.84 7.65 -2.87
N GLY A 110 4.36 8.83 -3.16
CA GLY A 110 5.65 9.30 -2.70
C GLY A 110 5.53 10.57 -1.87
N VAL A 111 6.53 10.83 -1.04
CA VAL A 111 6.70 12.08 -0.29
C VAL A 111 7.93 12.78 -0.79
N ILE A 112 7.76 14.03 -1.18
CA ILE A 112 8.87 14.96 -1.44
C ILE A 112 8.94 16.00 -0.32
N THR A 113 10.14 16.54 -0.12
CA THR A 113 10.38 17.64 0.83
C THR A 113 11.02 18.78 0.06
N CYS A 114 10.34 19.90 -0.05
CA CYS A 114 10.84 21.06 -0.79
C CYS A 114 10.30 22.35 -0.15
N ALA A 115 11.21 23.22 0.29
CA ALA A 115 10.85 24.49 0.91
C ALA A 115 10.40 25.53 -0.15
N ASP A 116 10.95 25.47 -1.35
CA ASP A 116 10.66 26.43 -2.42
C ASP A 116 9.22 26.31 -2.94
N LEU A 117 8.64 25.11 -2.83
CA LEU A 117 7.23 24.86 -3.14
C LEU A 117 6.27 25.22 -1.99
N PHE A 118 6.76 25.80 -0.88
CA PHE A 118 5.93 26.02 0.30
C PHE A 118 4.79 27.03 0.07
N ASN A 119 5.01 28.08 -0.71
CA ASN A 119 3.98 29.10 -0.97
C ASN A 119 3.23 28.87 -2.29
N VAL A 120 3.54 27.79 -3.00
CA VAL A 120 2.89 27.44 -4.27
C VAL A 120 1.63 26.62 -3.99
N SER A 121 0.55 26.89 -4.73
CA SER A 121 -0.70 26.14 -4.63
C SER A 121 -0.50 24.67 -5.00
N VAL A 122 -1.33 23.77 -4.47
CA VAL A 122 -1.18 22.34 -4.78
C VAL A 122 -1.62 22.02 -6.20
N GLU A 123 -2.51 22.84 -6.75
CA GLU A 123 -3.03 22.79 -8.11
C GLU A 123 -1.94 23.12 -9.12
N ASP A 124 -1.19 24.21 -8.90
CA ASP A 124 -0.08 24.60 -9.78
C ASP A 124 1.04 23.55 -9.76
N ILE A 125 1.38 23.03 -8.56
CA ILE A 125 2.37 21.95 -8.44
C ILE A 125 1.90 20.69 -9.19
N ALA A 126 0.61 20.34 -9.08
CA ALA A 126 0.07 19.18 -9.79
C ALA A 126 0.14 19.37 -11.32
N ASN A 127 -0.16 20.57 -11.81
CA ASN A 127 -0.10 20.88 -13.24
C ASN A 127 1.33 20.80 -13.77
N GLU A 128 2.30 21.39 -13.06
CA GLU A 128 3.71 21.39 -13.47
C GLU A 128 4.34 20.00 -13.39
N LEU A 129 3.95 19.17 -12.42
CA LEU A 129 4.47 17.81 -12.26
C LEU A 129 3.71 16.75 -13.07
N LYS A 130 2.70 17.14 -13.85
CA LYS A 130 1.92 16.20 -14.68
C LYS A 130 2.78 15.47 -15.70
N GLY A 131 3.79 16.14 -16.26
CA GLY A 131 4.75 15.56 -17.21
C GLY A 131 5.61 14.44 -16.61
N GLU A 132 5.77 14.44 -15.29
CA GLU A 132 6.49 13.40 -14.52
C GLU A 132 5.55 12.27 -14.06
N GLY A 133 4.30 12.24 -14.53
CA GLY A 133 3.31 11.21 -14.18
C GLY A 133 2.60 11.41 -12.84
N VAL A 134 2.66 12.61 -12.25
CA VAL A 134 1.91 12.96 -11.05
C VAL A 134 0.46 13.27 -11.40
N THR A 135 -0.49 12.63 -10.71
CA THR A 135 -1.93 12.81 -10.91
C THR A 135 -2.58 13.61 -9.78
N HIS A 136 -2.04 13.54 -8.57
CA HIS A 136 -2.60 14.22 -7.41
C HIS A 136 -1.50 14.64 -6.44
N VAL A 137 -1.59 15.88 -5.94
CA VAL A 137 -0.69 16.45 -4.94
C VAL A 137 -1.47 16.74 -3.68
N ARG A 138 -0.92 16.35 -2.52
CA ARG A 138 -1.50 16.65 -1.21
C ARG A 138 -0.44 17.19 -0.27
N ARG A 139 -0.67 18.38 0.28
CA ARG A 139 0.21 18.94 1.31
C ARG A 139 -0.01 18.27 2.66
N ILE A 140 1.08 17.96 3.36
CA ILE A 140 1.01 17.45 4.74
C ILE A 140 0.85 18.63 5.68
N PHE A 141 -0.11 18.51 6.60
CA PHE A 141 -0.33 19.48 7.66
C PHE A 141 0.03 18.88 9.02
N ILE A 142 0.55 19.71 9.90
CA ILE A 142 0.84 19.38 11.30
C ILE A 142 -0.06 20.21 12.20
N ARG A 143 -0.52 19.63 13.31
CA ARG A 143 -1.19 20.39 14.36
C ARG A 143 -0.18 20.87 15.39
N ARG A 144 -0.14 22.17 15.66
CA ARG A 144 0.61 22.81 16.75
C ARG A 144 -0.32 23.83 17.42
N ASP A 145 -0.42 23.77 18.75
CA ASP A 145 -1.24 24.71 19.54
C ASP A 145 -2.69 24.83 19.05
N GLY A 146 -3.30 23.70 18.66
CA GLY A 146 -4.66 23.64 18.13
C GLY A 146 -4.82 24.09 16.68
N GLN A 147 -3.82 24.75 16.09
CA GLN A 147 -3.84 25.22 14.70
C GLN A 147 -3.27 24.20 13.73
N LEU A 148 -3.84 24.13 12.52
CA LEU A 148 -3.39 23.23 11.46
C LEU A 148 -2.45 23.97 10.51
N LEU A 149 -1.16 23.71 10.62
CA LEU A 149 -0.10 24.40 9.87
C LEU A 149 0.35 23.55 8.67
N PRO A 150 0.48 24.16 7.48
CA PRO A 150 1.08 23.49 6.32
C PRO A 150 2.55 23.17 6.58
N THR A 151 3.05 22.10 5.97
CA THR A 151 4.47 21.75 5.99
C THR A 151 5.08 21.82 4.59
N LYS A 152 6.41 21.82 4.51
CA LYS A 152 7.18 21.69 3.26
C LYS A 152 7.14 20.29 2.63
N HIS A 153 6.34 19.38 3.17
CA HIS A 153 6.23 18.01 2.70
C HIS A 153 4.96 17.84 1.87
N LEU A 154 5.13 17.28 0.67
CA LEU A 154 4.04 17.01 -0.27
C LEU A 154 3.97 15.52 -0.52
N ILE A 155 2.76 14.99 -0.57
CA ILE A 155 2.47 13.63 -1.00
C ILE A 155 2.07 13.70 -2.47
N LEU A 156 2.85 13.06 -3.33
CA LEU A 156 2.57 12.91 -4.74
C LEU A 156 1.94 11.54 -4.97
N THR A 157 0.88 11.49 -5.77
CA THR A 157 0.31 10.26 -6.30
C THR A 157 0.73 10.15 -7.76
N PHE A 158 1.41 9.05 -8.10
CA PHE A 158 1.86 8.74 -9.45
C PHE A 158 0.88 7.77 -10.11
N GLN A 159 0.75 7.86 -11.43
CA GLN A 159 -0.04 6.93 -12.25
C GLN A 159 0.67 5.60 -12.55
N THR A 160 1.75 5.31 -11.82
CA THR A 160 2.53 4.07 -11.95
C THR A 160 2.46 3.24 -10.68
N PRO A 161 2.44 1.90 -10.79
CA PRO A 161 2.53 1.01 -9.63
C PRO A 161 3.92 1.10 -8.96
N ILE A 162 4.96 1.35 -9.74
CA ILE A 162 6.33 1.49 -9.27
C ILE A 162 6.59 2.96 -8.95
N LEU A 163 7.11 3.23 -7.75
CA LEU A 163 7.43 4.57 -7.30
C LEU A 163 8.76 5.02 -7.93
N PRO A 164 8.83 6.20 -8.58
CA PRO A 164 10.10 6.74 -9.05
C PRO A 164 10.98 7.20 -7.88
N ASP A 165 12.30 7.11 -8.02
CA ASP A 165 13.26 7.54 -6.98
C ASP A 165 13.38 9.07 -6.86
N SER A 166 13.07 9.78 -7.94
CA SER A 166 13.13 11.24 -8.00
C SER A 166 12.14 11.81 -9.00
N VAL A 167 11.75 13.06 -8.79
CA VAL A 167 10.92 13.84 -9.72
C VAL A 167 11.64 15.14 -10.08
N LYS A 168 11.55 15.56 -11.33
CA LYS A 168 12.07 16.86 -11.77
C LYS A 168 11.02 17.96 -11.56
N ALA A 169 11.37 18.98 -10.79
CA ALA A 169 10.53 20.15 -10.53
C ALA A 169 11.27 21.41 -10.99
N GLY A 170 10.94 21.89 -12.20
CA GLY A 170 11.71 22.96 -12.85
C GLY A 170 13.17 22.57 -13.05
N TYR A 171 14.09 23.30 -12.41
CA TYR A 171 15.53 23.01 -12.43
C TYR A 171 15.97 22.05 -11.31
N MET A 172 15.09 21.71 -10.38
CA MET A 172 15.42 20.87 -9.22
C MET A 172 15.14 19.39 -9.49
N LYS A 173 15.97 18.52 -8.92
CA LYS A 173 15.71 17.08 -8.82
C LYS A 173 15.36 16.74 -7.37
N LEU A 174 14.11 16.40 -7.12
CA LEU A 174 13.61 16.12 -5.77
C LEU A 174 13.56 14.61 -5.53
N ALA A 175 14.20 14.15 -4.47
CA ALA A 175 14.13 12.74 -4.07
C ALA A 175 12.73 12.39 -3.55
N VAL A 176 12.20 11.26 -4.02
CA VAL A 176 10.88 10.76 -3.67
C VAL A 176 11.03 9.61 -2.69
N ARG A 177 10.40 9.72 -1.52
CA ARG A 177 10.39 8.66 -0.50
C ARG A 177 9.04 7.96 -0.47
N PRO A 178 8.95 6.63 -0.27
CA PRO A 178 7.66 5.95 -0.17
C PRO A 178 6.76 6.56 0.91
N PHE A 179 5.51 6.86 0.56
CA PHE A 179 4.51 7.34 1.51
C PHE A 179 3.98 6.16 2.34
N ILE A 180 4.39 6.09 3.59
CA ILE A 180 3.86 5.11 4.55
C ILE A 180 2.62 5.71 5.22
N PRO A 181 1.40 5.21 4.94
CA PRO A 181 0.19 5.72 5.54
C PRO A 181 0.15 5.42 7.05
N ASN A 182 -0.51 6.30 7.81
CA ASN A 182 -0.81 6.03 9.21
C ASN A 182 -1.67 4.77 9.35
N THR A 183 -1.45 4.03 10.43
CA THR A 183 -2.26 2.86 10.78
C THR A 183 -3.74 3.21 10.85
N LEU A 184 -4.57 2.50 10.10
CA LEU A 184 -6.00 2.73 10.10
C LEU A 184 -6.60 2.28 11.44
N ARG A 185 -7.13 3.23 12.21
CA ARG A 185 -7.90 2.98 13.44
C ARG A 185 -9.39 3.19 13.17
N CYS A 186 -10.20 2.22 13.54
CA CYS A 186 -11.65 2.35 13.45
C CYS A 186 -12.16 3.33 14.50
N PHE A 187 -12.82 4.41 14.09
CA PHE A 187 -13.38 5.40 15.03
C PHE A 187 -14.60 4.91 15.83
N LYS A 188 -15.19 3.77 15.45
CA LYS A 188 -16.29 3.13 16.19
C LYS A 188 -15.80 2.21 17.30
N CYS A 189 -14.97 1.21 16.97
CA CYS A 189 -14.53 0.18 17.93
C CYS A 189 -13.08 0.33 18.41
N GLN A 190 -12.35 1.35 17.92
CA GLN A 190 -10.96 1.67 18.29
C GLN A 190 -9.89 0.64 17.91
N ARG A 191 -10.27 -0.47 17.26
CA ARG A 191 -9.34 -1.49 16.76
C ARG A 191 -8.69 -1.05 15.45
N PHE A 192 -7.50 -1.57 15.18
CA PHE A 192 -6.78 -1.32 13.94
C PHE A 192 -7.28 -2.18 12.76
N GLY A 193 -7.03 -1.72 11.54
CA GLY A 193 -7.16 -2.51 10.32
C GLY A 193 -8.46 -2.36 9.52
N HIS A 194 -9.43 -1.57 10.00
CA HIS A 194 -10.66 -1.29 9.26
C HIS A 194 -11.22 0.11 9.56
N SER A 195 -12.04 0.62 8.64
CA SER A 195 -12.75 1.89 8.78
C SER A 195 -14.05 1.70 9.58
N GLN A 196 -14.64 2.82 10.01
CA GLN A 196 -15.95 2.83 10.68
C GLN A 196 -17.07 2.26 9.80
N THR A 197 -17.05 2.56 8.49
CA THR A 197 -18.03 2.07 7.50
C THR A 197 -18.08 0.55 7.40
N ASN A 198 -16.94 -0.12 7.62
CA ASN A 198 -16.81 -1.58 7.52
C ASN A 198 -16.76 -2.25 8.90
N CYS A 199 -17.09 -1.51 9.97
CA CYS A 199 -16.99 -1.98 11.33
C CYS A 199 -18.22 -2.80 11.74
N ARG A 200 -17.98 -4.07 12.12
CA ARG A 200 -18.99 -4.95 12.75
C ARG A 200 -18.98 -4.89 14.28
N GLY A 201 -18.09 -4.08 14.86
CA GLY A 201 -17.97 -3.93 16.31
C GLY A 201 -18.99 -2.94 16.88
N THR A 202 -19.02 -2.88 18.21
CA THR A 202 -19.81 -1.92 18.99
C THR A 202 -19.07 -0.58 19.13
N LEU A 203 -19.81 0.46 19.52
CA LEU A 203 -19.23 1.74 19.90
C LEU A 203 -18.38 1.55 21.16
N THR A 204 -17.11 1.96 21.09
CA THR A 204 -16.14 1.82 22.16
C THR A 204 -15.40 3.13 22.36
N CYS A 205 -15.28 3.56 23.62
CA CYS A 205 -14.61 4.78 24.00
C CYS A 205 -13.11 4.69 23.71
N ALA A 206 -12.56 5.71 23.05
CA ALA A 206 -11.13 5.78 22.76
C ALA A 206 -10.26 6.03 24.00
N ARG A 207 -10.85 6.55 25.09
CA ARG A 207 -10.14 6.86 26.34
C ARG A 207 -10.08 5.66 27.27
N CYS A 208 -11.22 5.09 27.66
CA CYS A 208 -11.30 4.04 28.71
C CYS A 208 -11.62 2.63 28.20
N ALA A 209 -11.72 2.43 26.89
CA ALA A 209 -12.06 1.13 26.27
C ALA A 209 -13.47 0.58 26.59
N GLU A 210 -14.30 1.30 27.34
CA GLU A 210 -15.67 0.88 27.64
C GLU A 210 -16.63 1.08 26.47
N LYS A 211 -17.69 0.27 26.44
CA LYS A 211 -18.70 0.29 25.38
C LYS A 211 -19.76 1.37 25.65
N GLY A 212 -20.39 1.86 24.58
CA GLY A 212 -21.64 2.64 24.68
C GLY A 212 -21.49 4.17 24.71
N HIS A 213 -20.28 4.73 24.71
CA HIS A 213 -20.10 6.19 24.69
C HIS A 213 -18.87 6.66 23.88
N MET A 214 -18.80 7.97 23.61
CA MET A 214 -17.71 8.64 22.88
C MET A 214 -16.68 9.24 23.85
N SER A 215 -15.44 9.42 23.40
CA SER A 215 -14.34 9.86 24.27
C SER A 215 -14.33 11.36 24.64
N GLN A 216 -15.19 12.20 24.04
CA GLN A 216 -15.15 13.65 24.21
C GLN A 216 -15.50 14.10 25.64
N GLN A 217 -16.41 13.39 26.30
CA GLN A 217 -16.89 13.69 27.66
C GLN A 217 -16.47 12.62 28.67
N CYS A 218 -15.57 11.71 28.27
CA CYS A 218 -15.12 10.63 29.13
C CYS A 218 -14.00 11.12 30.05
N THR A 219 -14.22 11.03 31.37
CA THR A 219 -13.25 11.37 32.42
C THR A 219 -12.61 10.14 33.06
N GLU A 220 -13.06 8.95 32.69
CA GLU A 220 -12.55 7.66 33.19
C GLU A 220 -11.06 7.46 32.94
N GLN A 221 -10.47 6.55 33.73
CA GLN A 221 -9.07 6.15 33.60
C GLN A 221 -8.76 5.68 32.18
N GLU A 222 -7.61 6.09 31.67
CA GLU A 222 -7.19 5.73 30.32
C GLU A 222 -6.87 4.24 30.22
N LYS A 223 -7.43 3.60 29.20
CA LYS A 223 -7.22 2.19 28.90
C LYS A 223 -7.29 1.95 27.40
N CYS A 224 -6.27 1.29 26.87
CA CYS A 224 -6.16 1.02 25.44
C CYS A 224 -6.93 -0.24 25.04
N VAL A 225 -7.85 -0.15 24.07
CA VAL A 225 -8.61 -1.31 23.56
C VAL A 225 -7.71 -2.39 22.94
N ASN A 226 -6.54 -2.01 22.43
CA ASN A 226 -5.68 -2.91 21.65
C ASN A 226 -4.63 -3.65 22.52
N CYS A 227 -4.15 -3.02 23.59
CA CYS A 227 -3.08 -3.58 24.44
C CYS A 227 -3.40 -3.60 25.93
N SER A 228 -4.56 -3.07 26.34
CA SER A 228 -5.00 -2.98 27.72
C SER A 228 -4.11 -2.14 28.65
N GLY A 229 -3.15 -1.37 28.13
CA GLY A 229 -2.30 -0.49 28.92
C GLY A 229 -2.93 0.87 29.24
N ASP A 230 -2.30 1.58 30.17
CA ASP A 230 -2.77 2.86 30.74
C ASP A 230 -2.49 4.05 29.82
N HIS A 231 -3.15 4.05 28.66
CA HIS A 231 -3.13 5.15 27.71
C HIS A 231 -4.33 5.08 26.78
N THR A 232 -4.72 6.22 26.21
CA THR A 232 -5.77 6.26 25.17
C THR A 232 -5.46 5.39 23.95
N SER A 233 -6.50 4.88 23.30
CA SER A 233 -6.41 4.02 22.10
C SER A 233 -5.79 4.70 20.87
N PHE A 234 -5.59 6.02 20.89
CA PHE A 234 -4.91 6.79 19.84
C PHE A 234 -3.46 7.17 20.18
N SER A 235 -2.93 6.71 21.32
CA SER A 235 -1.56 6.98 21.72
C SER A 235 -0.55 6.34 20.76
N ARG A 236 0.50 7.11 20.42
CA ARG A 236 1.64 6.66 19.60
C ARG A 236 2.66 5.84 20.41
N SER A 237 2.57 5.84 21.73
CA SER A 237 3.43 5.00 22.59
C SER A 237 2.97 3.54 22.63
N CYS A 238 1.72 3.25 22.23
CA CYS A 238 1.11 1.92 22.27
C CYS A 238 1.96 0.86 21.52
N PRO A 239 2.30 -0.28 22.15
CA PRO A 239 3.10 -1.33 21.51
C PRO A 239 2.39 -1.94 20.30
N ARG A 240 1.07 -2.13 20.38
CA ARG A 240 0.27 -2.63 19.25
C ARG A 240 0.24 -1.65 18.08
N TRP A 241 0.19 -0.36 18.37
CA TRP A 241 0.28 0.67 17.33
C TRP A 241 1.63 0.65 16.62
N LYS A 242 2.74 0.53 17.38
CA LYS A 242 4.09 0.42 16.81
C LYS A 242 4.20 -0.81 15.89
N GLN A 243 3.71 -1.97 16.33
CA GLN A 243 3.65 -3.20 15.51
C GLN A 243 2.84 -3.00 14.22
N GLU A 244 1.66 -2.37 14.29
CA GLU A 244 0.85 -2.10 13.09
C GLU A 244 1.53 -1.10 12.16
N LYS A 245 2.22 -0.08 12.70
CA LYS A 245 2.98 0.88 11.90
C LYS A 245 4.12 0.20 11.15
N GLU A 246 4.81 -0.73 11.79
CA GLU A 246 5.86 -1.54 11.17
C GLU A 246 5.32 -2.43 10.04
N LYS A 247 4.19 -3.12 10.27
CA LYS A 247 3.50 -3.90 9.21
C LYS A 247 3.18 -3.03 8.00
N MET A 248 2.66 -1.82 8.23
CA MET A 248 2.37 -0.86 7.16
C MET A 248 3.63 -0.38 6.45
N ALA A 249 4.74 -0.18 7.18
CA ALA A 249 6.02 0.20 6.61
C ALA A 249 6.60 -0.91 5.71
N VAL A 250 6.65 -2.16 6.18
CA VAL A 250 7.11 -3.32 5.40
C VAL A 250 6.25 -3.52 4.16
N LYS A 251 4.91 -3.51 4.34
CA LYS A 251 3.95 -3.59 3.24
C LYS A 251 4.24 -2.57 2.13
N THR A 252 4.52 -1.32 2.52
CA THR A 252 4.75 -0.21 1.57
C THR A 252 6.12 -0.30 0.92
N LYS A 253 7.17 -0.57 1.70
CA LYS A 253 8.56 -0.62 1.20
C LYS A 253 8.79 -1.79 0.26
N GLU A 254 8.19 -2.95 0.56
CA GLU A 254 8.39 -4.18 -0.21
C GLU A 254 7.25 -4.44 -1.22
N GLN A 255 6.23 -3.58 -1.28
CA GLN A 255 5.09 -3.70 -2.18
C GLN A 255 4.34 -5.05 -2.08
N ILE A 256 4.29 -5.61 -0.87
CA ILE A 256 3.60 -6.89 -0.58
C ILE A 256 2.22 -6.67 0.04
N SER A 257 1.42 -7.72 0.16
CA SER A 257 0.13 -7.65 0.86
C SER A 257 0.32 -7.44 2.37
N TYR A 258 -0.71 -6.90 3.04
CA TYR A 258 -0.69 -6.76 4.49
C TYR A 258 -0.49 -8.10 5.21
N LEU A 259 -1.03 -9.19 4.67
CA LEU A 259 -0.91 -10.52 5.26
C LEU A 259 0.51 -11.06 5.14
N GLU A 260 1.17 -10.86 3.99
CA GLU A 260 2.57 -11.22 3.77
C GLU A 260 3.49 -10.41 4.69
N ALA A 261 3.30 -9.08 4.78
CA ALA A 261 4.06 -8.23 5.69
C ALA A 261 3.91 -8.68 7.16
N LYS A 262 2.68 -9.04 7.57
CA LYS A 262 2.42 -9.59 8.90
C LYS A 262 3.16 -10.91 9.11
N ARG A 263 3.12 -11.84 8.15
CA ARG A 263 3.82 -13.13 8.23
C ARG A 263 5.34 -12.93 8.34
N LYS A 264 5.90 -12.04 7.54
CA LYS A 264 7.34 -11.74 7.52
C LYS A 264 7.84 -11.22 8.87
N LEU A 265 7.11 -10.29 9.48
CA LEU A 265 7.46 -9.79 10.81
C LEU A 265 7.34 -10.88 11.89
N LEU A 266 6.32 -11.75 11.81
CA LEU A 266 6.17 -12.88 12.74
C LEU A 266 7.32 -13.89 12.63
N THR A 267 7.84 -14.14 11.43
CA THR A 267 8.99 -15.05 11.23
C THR A 267 10.31 -14.44 11.71
N GLN A 268 10.42 -13.12 11.75
CA GLN A 268 11.62 -12.42 12.18
C GLN A 268 11.68 -12.21 13.70
N THR A 269 10.52 -12.18 14.37
CA THR A 269 10.49 -12.09 15.84
C THR A 269 10.91 -13.43 16.45
N PRO A 270 12.00 -13.48 17.25
CA PRO A 270 12.38 -14.68 17.97
C PRO A 270 11.25 -15.09 18.91
N ILE A 271 10.94 -16.38 18.96
CA ILE A 271 9.91 -16.90 19.84
C ILE A 271 10.41 -16.73 21.28
N SER A 272 9.70 -15.93 22.08
CA SER A 272 10.03 -15.71 23.49
C SER A 272 10.07 -17.05 24.23
N GLY A 273 11.22 -17.42 24.77
CA GLY A 273 11.45 -18.68 25.49
C GLY A 273 12.16 -19.78 24.71
N LEU A 274 12.43 -19.60 23.41
CA LEU A 274 13.27 -20.50 22.63
C LEU A 274 14.67 -19.89 22.49
N SER A 275 15.62 -20.36 23.31
CA SER A 275 17.03 -20.04 23.11
C SER A 275 17.55 -20.68 21.83
N TYR A 276 18.60 -20.09 21.24
CA TYR A 276 19.32 -20.69 20.12
C TYR A 276 19.76 -22.14 20.42
N SER A 277 20.15 -22.42 21.66
CA SER A 277 20.51 -23.77 22.14
C SER A 277 19.34 -24.76 22.13
N PHE A 278 18.10 -24.33 22.40
CA PHE A 278 16.92 -25.20 22.39
C PHE A 278 16.51 -25.61 20.96
N ALA A 279 16.71 -24.74 19.97
CA ALA A 279 16.45 -25.05 18.57
C ALA A 279 17.41 -26.12 18.03
N LEU A 280 18.68 -26.12 18.47
CA LEU A 280 19.71 -27.10 18.11
C LEU A 280 19.51 -28.47 18.80
N GLN A 281 18.89 -28.51 19.99
CA GLN A 281 18.56 -29.79 20.64
C GLN A 281 17.54 -30.61 19.82
N LYS A 282 16.65 -29.95 19.08
CA LYS A 282 15.66 -30.64 18.23
C LYS A 282 16.28 -31.31 17.00
N SER A 283 17.47 -30.89 16.56
CA SER A 283 18.15 -31.47 15.39
C SER A 283 19.03 -32.68 15.72
N PHE A 284 19.30 -32.98 17.00
CA PHE A 284 20.19 -34.10 17.39
C PHE A 284 19.48 -35.42 17.70
N CYS A 285 18.16 -35.44 17.92
CA CYS A 285 17.42 -36.66 18.25
C CYS A 285 16.50 -37.17 17.13
N ALA A 286 16.87 -36.94 15.86
CA ALA A 286 16.19 -37.61 14.74
C ALA A 286 16.89 -38.92 14.32
N ASN A 287 18.15 -39.16 14.72
CA ASN A 287 18.96 -40.30 14.23
C ASN A 287 19.85 -41.00 15.29
N CYS A 288 19.64 -40.80 16.61
CA CYS A 288 20.40 -41.57 17.62
C CYS A 288 19.59 -42.77 18.14
N SER A 289 19.94 -43.97 17.69
CA SER A 289 19.54 -45.25 18.25
C SER A 289 20.44 -45.65 19.44
N CYS A 290 20.71 -44.70 20.34
CA CYS A 290 21.53 -44.92 21.51
C CYS A 290 20.64 -45.17 22.75
N THR A 291 20.87 -46.30 23.42
CA THR A 291 20.05 -46.84 24.53
C THR A 291 19.93 -45.91 25.74
N ALA A 292 20.77 -44.88 25.84
CA ALA A 292 20.73 -43.87 26.90
C ALA A 292 19.60 -42.84 26.75
N CYS A 293 19.04 -42.64 25.55
CA CYS A 293 17.97 -41.65 25.32
C CYS A 293 16.56 -42.15 25.71
N VAL A 294 16.34 -43.47 25.75
CA VAL A 294 15.03 -44.06 26.03
C VAL A 294 14.63 -43.91 27.51
N GLN A 295 15.59 -43.85 28.43
CA GLN A 295 15.30 -43.83 29.88
C GLN A 295 14.76 -42.48 30.39
N ASN A 296 14.93 -41.39 29.64
CA ASN A 296 14.40 -40.07 30.03
C ASN A 296 12.99 -39.78 29.49
N ALA A 297 12.42 -40.64 28.65
CA ALA A 297 11.04 -40.49 28.16
C ALA A 297 9.99 -40.92 29.21
N ALA A 298 10.37 -41.68 30.23
CA ALA A 298 9.45 -42.26 31.22
C ALA A 298 9.21 -41.37 32.47
N LYS A 299 9.74 -40.15 32.54
CA LYS A 299 9.59 -39.25 33.71
C LYS A 299 8.74 -37.99 33.48
N ILE A 300 8.07 -37.85 32.33
CA ILE A 300 7.30 -36.63 31.98
C ILE A 300 5.78 -36.78 32.22
N HIS A 301 5.31 -37.89 32.78
CA HIS A 301 3.94 -37.98 33.29
C HIS A 301 3.90 -38.63 34.67
N PRO A 302 3.54 -37.87 35.71
CA PRO A 302 2.68 -38.35 36.76
C PRO A 302 1.26 -37.77 36.59
N LEU A 303 0.32 -38.61 37.00
CA LEU A 303 -1.14 -38.46 37.00
C LEU A 303 -1.66 -37.09 37.46
#